data_AF-A0A4U8Q066-F1
#
_entry.id   AF-A0A4U8Q066-F1
#
_cell.length_a   1.000
_cell.length_b   1.000
_cell.length_c   1.000
_cell.angle_alpha   90.00
_cell.angle_beta   90.00
_cell.angle_gamma   90.00
#
_symmetry.space_group_name_H-M   'P 1'
#
loop_
_entity.id
_entity.type
_entity.pdbx_description
1 polymer ?
#
loop_
_entity_poly.entity_id
_entity_poly.type
_entity_poly.pdbx_seq_one_letter_code
_entity_poly.pdbx_strand_id
1 'polypeptide(L)'
;MAHIKLGYAPTRRSIFSAPDAIKYRGLTADRLKELGVDFVDITDINEEGLLYNDEDMLKIAEKFKKEKIDGLFLPHCNFGTEYECARLAKELNVPVLLWGPLDERPDENGVRLRDTQCGLFATGKVLRRFQIPFTYMTNCRLNDPVFERGLKDFMAVCNVVKTFKKIRILQISTRPFDFWTTMCNEGELLEKFNIQLSPIPMPELTQEMKKVKAEKTEVEKVIAYIKENMEIQIKEDEVKNVAALKVAMKSLATKYGCNAIAIQCWNCLQSEIGIMPCAANALLNDEGIPVVCETDIHGAITSLLVEAAGMDETRSFFADWTIRHPDIENGELLQHCGPWPISVARETPKLTYPLAFDHPGSITAEARHGEVTLVRFDGDNGEYSMLLGNAKGVDGPKGMGTYLWVEVDNIKRLEDKIVCGPYIHHCVGIHKNVVPVLYEACKYINVKPDLYDPIEEDVKAYLRGE
;
A
#
# COMPACT_ATOMS: atom_id res chain seq x y z
N MET A 1 -9.93 2.46 7.21
CA MET A 1 -8.73 3.26 7.51
C MET A 1 -7.79 2.45 8.36
N ALA A 2 -6.54 2.33 7.91
CA ALA A 2 -5.46 1.72 8.68
C ALA A 2 -5.17 2.50 9.96
N HIS A 3 -4.81 1.78 11.02
CA HIS A 3 -4.34 2.39 12.27
C HIS A 3 -2.81 2.40 12.32
N ILE A 4 -2.22 3.58 12.45
CA ILE A 4 -0.78 3.83 12.52
C ILE A 4 -0.46 4.56 13.82
N LYS A 5 0.41 3.97 14.62
CA LYS A 5 0.88 4.54 15.89
C LYS A 5 2.32 5.03 15.76
N LEU A 6 2.57 6.31 16.07
CA LEU A 6 3.93 6.88 16.01
C LEU A 6 4.61 6.87 17.38
N GLY A 7 5.93 6.63 17.42
CA GLY A 7 6.76 6.96 18.57
C GLY A 7 7.19 8.41 18.50
N TYR A 8 6.80 9.24 19.45
CA TYR A 8 7.13 10.66 19.49
C TYR A 8 8.36 10.88 20.39
N ALA A 9 9.54 11.07 19.78
CA ALA A 9 10.80 11.27 20.49
C ALA A 9 11.42 12.65 20.18
N PRO A 10 10.84 13.74 20.72
CA PRO A 10 11.41 15.07 20.58
C PRO A 10 12.80 15.11 21.20
N THR A 11 13.75 15.77 20.54
CA THR A 11 15.16 15.78 20.96
C THR A 11 15.70 17.18 21.17
N ARG A 12 16.69 17.29 22.05
CA ARG A 12 17.44 18.53 22.30
C ARG A 12 18.94 18.29 22.52
N ARG A 13 19.72 19.37 22.53
CA ARG A 13 21.12 19.46 22.96
C ARG A 13 21.25 20.37 24.17
N SER A 14 22.22 20.10 25.05
CA SER A 14 22.44 20.85 26.30
C SER A 14 22.95 22.28 26.13
N ILE A 15 23.54 22.62 24.98
CA ILE A 15 24.13 23.94 24.74
C ILE A 15 23.10 25.02 24.33
N PHE A 16 21.84 24.63 24.09
CA PHE A 16 20.74 25.50 23.67
C PHE A 16 19.60 25.47 24.69
N SER A 17 18.64 26.39 24.56
CA SER A 17 17.54 26.56 25.53
C SER A 17 16.73 25.27 25.71
N ALA A 18 16.76 24.71 26.92
CA ALA A 18 15.90 23.61 27.33
C ALA A 18 14.43 24.07 27.50
N PRO A 19 14.12 25.24 28.11
CA PRO A 19 12.75 25.74 28.18
C PRO A 19 12.07 25.88 26.82
N ASP A 20 12.77 26.37 25.79
CA ASP A 20 12.21 26.45 24.44
C ASP A 20 12.03 25.08 23.80
N ALA A 21 12.97 24.14 24.02
CA ALA A 21 12.78 22.77 23.56
C ALA A 21 11.53 22.12 24.19
N ILE A 22 11.29 22.35 25.49
CA ILE A 22 10.10 21.88 26.22
C ILE A 22 8.82 22.51 25.63
N LYS A 23 8.84 23.83 25.38
CA LYS A 23 7.74 24.55 24.72
C LYS A 23 7.41 23.92 23.36
N TYR A 24 8.40 23.74 22.49
CA TYR A 24 8.15 23.21 21.14
C TYR A 24 7.76 21.73 21.14
N ARG A 25 8.22 20.91 22.09
CA ARG A 25 7.67 19.55 22.21
C ARG A 25 6.20 19.54 22.62
N GLY A 26 5.78 20.49 23.47
CA GLY A 26 4.38 20.65 23.87
C GLY A 26 3.51 21.06 22.68
N LEU A 27 3.91 22.12 21.99
CA LEU A 27 3.20 22.62 20.80
C LEU A 27 3.08 21.56 19.70
N THR A 28 4.15 20.79 19.47
CA THR A 28 4.13 19.71 18.47
C THR A 28 3.19 18.59 18.92
N ALA A 29 3.23 18.16 20.19
CA ALA A 29 2.33 17.14 20.71
C ALA A 29 0.85 17.58 20.63
N ASP A 30 0.55 18.84 20.92
CA ASP A 30 -0.81 19.38 20.80
C ASP A 30 -1.27 19.41 19.34
N ARG A 31 -0.40 19.80 18.41
CA ARG A 31 -0.69 19.73 16.98
C ARG A 31 -0.94 18.29 16.49
N LEU A 32 -0.20 17.30 16.98
CA LEU A 32 -0.45 15.89 16.68
C LEU A 32 -1.83 15.44 17.16
N LYS A 33 -2.26 15.86 18.36
CA LYS A 33 -3.61 15.57 18.90
C LYS A 33 -4.70 16.25 18.07
N GLU A 34 -4.52 17.50 17.69
CA GLU A 34 -5.46 18.22 16.81
C GLU A 34 -5.67 17.51 15.47
N LEU A 35 -4.60 16.92 14.93
CA LEU A 35 -4.62 16.16 13.69
C LEU A 35 -5.13 14.71 13.87
N GLY A 36 -5.45 14.29 15.10
CA GLY A 36 -5.92 12.93 15.38
C GLY A 36 -4.85 11.84 15.22
N VAL A 37 -3.57 12.20 15.34
CA VAL A 37 -2.46 11.23 15.26
C VAL A 37 -2.39 10.41 16.55
N ASP A 38 -2.40 9.08 16.45
CA ASP A 38 -2.08 8.21 17.58
C ASP A 38 -0.55 8.15 17.79
N PHE A 39 -0.09 8.55 18.96
CA PHE A 39 1.34 8.53 19.28
C PHE A 39 1.64 8.19 20.74
N VAL A 40 2.84 7.64 20.94
CA VAL A 40 3.42 7.32 22.24
C VAL A 40 4.41 8.42 22.60
N ASP A 41 4.15 9.14 23.69
CA ASP A 41 5.02 10.19 24.22
C ASP A 41 6.10 9.62 25.17
N ILE A 42 7.08 10.44 25.55
CA ILE A 42 8.21 10.09 26.42
C ILE A 42 8.28 10.97 27.69
N THR A 43 7.21 11.68 28.03
CA THR A 43 7.12 12.56 29.23
C THR A 43 7.26 11.84 30.56
N ASP A 44 7.06 10.54 30.59
CA ASP A 44 7.21 9.66 31.75
C ASP A 44 8.62 9.07 31.89
N ILE A 45 9.52 9.34 30.93
CA ILE A 45 10.89 8.82 30.95
C ILE A 45 11.83 9.75 31.73
N ASN A 46 11.73 11.06 31.51
CA ASN A 46 12.50 12.07 32.23
C ASN A 46 11.69 13.37 32.40
N GLU A 47 12.18 14.27 33.27
CA GLU A 47 11.48 15.50 33.66
C GLU A 47 11.18 16.44 32.47
N GLU A 48 11.95 16.35 31.39
CA GLU A 48 11.81 17.22 30.22
C GLU A 48 10.95 16.60 29.11
N GLY A 49 10.74 15.29 29.14
CA GLY A 49 10.14 14.53 28.06
C GLY A 49 10.91 14.66 26.75
N LEU A 50 12.24 14.69 26.80
CA LEU A 50 13.12 14.89 25.65
C LEU A 50 14.20 13.79 25.55
N LEU A 51 14.56 13.42 24.32
CA LEU A 51 15.68 12.53 24.02
C LEU A 51 17.01 13.32 24.00
N TYR A 52 17.88 13.11 24.99
CA TYR A 52 19.18 13.79 25.07
C TYR A 52 20.29 13.01 25.81
N ASN A 53 20.03 11.79 26.30
CA ASN A 53 21.03 10.97 26.99
C ASN A 53 20.81 9.46 26.78
N ASP A 54 21.87 8.70 27.05
CA ASP A 54 22.02 7.28 26.74
C ASP A 54 21.08 6.39 27.54
N GLU A 55 20.91 6.68 28.84
CA GLU A 55 20.10 5.85 29.75
C GLU A 55 18.62 5.93 29.37
N ASP A 56 18.14 7.14 29.09
CA ASP A 56 16.76 7.37 28.69
C ASP A 56 16.47 6.83 27.29
N MET A 57 17.44 6.88 26.37
CA MET A 57 17.28 6.30 25.04
C MET A 57 16.91 4.81 25.09
N LEU A 58 17.54 4.03 25.98
CA LEU A 58 17.22 2.62 26.17
C LEU A 58 15.79 2.42 26.70
N LYS A 59 15.37 3.21 27.69
CA LYS A 59 14.01 3.18 28.24
C LYS A 59 12.96 3.56 27.19
N ILE A 60 13.26 4.56 26.35
CA ILE A 60 12.40 4.97 25.23
C ILE A 60 12.27 3.83 24.22
N ALA A 61 13.39 3.18 23.86
CA ALA A 61 13.37 2.05 22.94
C ALA A 61 12.51 0.88 23.48
N GLU A 62 12.68 0.52 24.75
CA GLU A 62 11.86 -0.51 25.41
C GLU A 62 10.37 -0.15 25.40
N LYS A 63 10.03 1.10 25.75
CA LYS A 63 8.65 1.60 25.71
C LYS A 63 8.05 1.52 24.32
N PHE A 64 8.74 2.04 23.31
CA PHE A 64 8.25 2.05 21.94
C PHE A 64 8.11 0.65 21.34
N LYS A 65 9.00 -0.28 21.67
CA LYS A 65 8.85 -1.71 21.30
C LYS A 65 7.64 -2.34 21.96
N LYS A 66 7.42 -2.09 23.26
CA LYS A 66 6.26 -2.57 24.01
C LYS A 66 4.95 -2.05 23.42
N GLU A 67 4.93 -0.77 23.04
CA GLU A 67 3.79 -0.11 22.43
C GLU A 67 3.58 -0.46 20.95
N LYS A 68 4.56 -1.12 20.32
CA LYS A 68 4.55 -1.56 18.92
C LYS A 68 4.27 -0.41 17.95
N ILE A 69 5.06 0.67 18.07
CA ILE A 69 4.99 1.80 17.14
C ILE A 69 5.23 1.33 15.70
N ASP A 70 4.56 1.95 14.75
CA ASP A 70 4.68 1.68 13.31
C ASP A 70 5.70 2.61 12.63
N GLY A 71 6.03 3.75 13.26
CA GLY A 71 7.03 4.71 12.79
C GLY A 71 7.58 5.57 13.93
N LEU A 72 8.80 6.07 13.78
CA LEU A 72 9.49 6.93 14.75
C LEU A 72 9.50 8.38 14.24
N PHE A 73 8.95 9.31 15.03
CA PHE A 73 9.04 10.73 14.77
C PHE A 73 10.11 11.37 15.65
N LEU A 74 11.08 12.03 15.02
CA LEU A 74 12.20 12.74 15.65
C LEU A 74 12.10 14.27 15.44
N PRO A 75 11.25 14.97 16.20
CA PRO A 75 11.22 16.43 16.22
C PRO A 75 12.47 16.98 16.90
N HIS A 76 13.27 17.73 16.15
CA HIS A 76 14.34 18.54 16.71
C HIS A 76 13.75 19.80 17.35
N CYS A 77 13.57 19.80 18.68
CA CYS A 77 12.99 20.94 19.39
C CYS A 77 14.02 22.03 19.73
N ASN A 78 15.31 21.73 19.55
CA ASN A 78 16.40 22.68 19.31
C ASN A 78 17.43 21.97 18.39
N PHE A 79 18.74 22.10 18.60
CA PHE A 79 19.74 21.31 17.86
C PHE A 79 19.55 19.78 17.91
N GLY A 80 19.07 19.19 19.01
CA GLY A 80 18.90 17.73 19.11
C GLY A 80 20.19 16.94 19.40
N THR A 81 20.08 15.68 19.82
CA THR A 81 21.23 14.82 20.12
C THR A 81 21.36 13.73 19.06
N GLU A 82 22.11 14.02 18.01
CA GLU A 82 22.17 13.29 16.75
C GLU A 82 22.57 11.81 16.88
N TYR A 83 23.46 11.49 17.83
CA TYR A 83 23.90 10.11 18.03
C TYR A 83 22.82 9.28 18.75
N GLU A 84 22.06 9.87 19.67
CA GLU A 84 20.92 9.20 20.35
C GLU A 84 19.80 8.92 19.36
N CYS A 85 19.49 9.90 18.51
CA CYS A 85 18.50 9.74 17.44
C CYS A 85 18.83 8.53 16.55
N ALA A 86 20.08 8.40 16.13
CA ALA A 86 20.51 7.30 15.27
C ALA A 86 20.51 5.95 16.00
N ARG A 87 20.92 5.90 17.27
CA ARG A 87 20.86 4.68 18.08
C ARG A 87 19.43 4.22 18.30
N LEU A 88 18.53 5.13 18.68
CA LEU A 88 17.12 4.83 18.87
C LEU A 88 16.47 4.31 17.58
N ALA A 89 16.72 4.99 16.46
CA ALA A 89 16.20 4.59 15.16
C ALA A 89 16.72 3.19 14.74
N LYS A 90 18.01 2.90 14.99
CA LYS A 90 18.59 1.57 14.72
C LYS A 90 17.93 0.47 15.56
N GLU A 91 17.71 0.76 16.83
CA GLU A 91 17.17 -0.18 17.81
C GLU A 91 15.70 -0.55 17.51
N LEU A 92 14.93 0.40 16.96
CA LEU A 92 13.51 0.21 16.65
C LEU A 92 13.26 -0.40 15.28
N ASN A 93 14.12 -0.11 14.28
CA ASN A 93 14.02 -0.65 12.92
C ASN A 93 12.64 -0.45 12.26
N VAL A 94 12.03 0.71 12.52
CA VAL A 94 10.79 1.20 11.91
C VAL A 94 11.11 2.42 11.02
N PRO A 95 10.22 2.83 10.09
CA PRO A 95 10.36 4.07 9.35
C PRO A 95 10.62 5.27 10.28
N VAL A 96 11.45 6.21 9.84
CA VAL A 96 11.89 7.37 10.66
C VAL A 96 11.50 8.66 9.96
N LEU A 97 10.79 9.54 10.65
CA LEU A 97 10.51 10.91 10.23
C LEU A 97 11.40 11.87 10.98
N LEU A 98 12.28 12.55 10.25
CA LEU A 98 13.11 13.63 10.75
C LEU A 98 12.47 14.98 10.40
N TRP A 99 12.30 15.85 11.41
CA TRP A 99 11.71 17.18 11.23
C TRP A 99 12.13 18.10 12.38
N GLY A 100 11.98 19.41 12.19
CA GLY A 100 11.99 20.39 13.28
C GLY A 100 11.21 21.64 12.90
N PRO A 101 10.76 22.45 13.88
CA PRO A 101 10.10 23.71 13.62
C PRO A 101 11.09 24.80 13.19
N LEU A 102 10.64 25.80 12.42
CA LEU A 102 11.47 26.98 12.12
C LEU A 102 11.92 27.66 13.42
N ASP A 103 13.19 28.06 13.46
CA ASP A 103 13.75 28.82 14.58
C ASP A 103 13.20 30.27 14.61
N GLU A 104 13.11 30.84 15.81
CA GLU A 104 12.80 32.26 15.96
C GLU A 104 13.93 33.15 15.44
N ARG A 105 13.61 34.44 15.27
CA ARG A 105 14.64 35.44 15.04
C ARG A 105 15.61 35.45 16.23
N PRO A 106 16.92 35.65 16.00
CA PRO A 106 17.84 35.98 17.07
C PRO A 106 17.31 37.18 17.88
N ASP A 107 17.64 37.23 19.17
CA ASP A 107 17.30 38.39 19.99
C ASP A 107 18.09 39.65 19.57
N GLU A 108 17.84 40.77 20.25
CA GLU A 108 18.51 42.05 19.97
C GLU A 108 20.03 42.01 20.13
N ASN A 109 20.55 41.05 20.88
CA ASN A 109 21.98 40.82 21.10
C ASN A 109 22.56 39.75 20.13
N GLY A 110 21.73 39.22 19.22
CA GLY A 110 22.10 38.19 18.26
C GLY A 110 22.13 36.77 18.83
N VAL A 111 21.64 36.54 20.05
CA VAL A 111 21.58 35.22 20.67
C VAL A 111 20.45 34.41 20.03
N ARG A 112 20.74 33.15 19.70
CA ARG A 112 19.75 32.18 19.23
C ARG A 112 19.44 31.19 20.35
N LEU A 113 18.16 31.03 20.65
CA LEU A 113 17.70 30.10 21.69
C LEU A 113 17.76 28.64 21.23
N ARG A 114 17.61 28.43 19.92
CA ARG A 114 17.59 27.12 19.25
C ARG A 114 18.44 27.17 17.99
N ASP A 115 18.86 26.00 17.54
CA ASP A 115 19.64 25.81 16.31
C ASP A 115 19.18 24.54 15.60
N THR A 116 17.87 24.52 15.36
CA THR A 116 17.10 23.35 14.93
C THR A 116 17.60 22.86 13.58
N GLN A 117 17.75 23.79 12.63
CA GLN A 117 18.14 23.45 11.26
C GLN A 117 19.54 22.83 11.20
N CYS A 118 20.50 23.38 11.94
CA CYS A 118 21.86 22.81 12.02
C CYS A 118 21.83 21.39 12.60
N GLY A 119 20.99 21.19 13.61
CA GLY A 119 20.68 19.89 14.20
C GLY A 119 20.18 18.85 13.20
N LEU A 120 19.23 19.23 12.34
CA LEU A 120 18.68 18.35 11.30
C LEU A 120 19.76 17.89 10.33
N PHE A 121 20.70 18.77 9.95
CA PHE A 121 21.83 18.41 9.09
C PHE A 121 22.76 17.41 9.78
N ALA A 122 23.03 17.61 11.07
CA ALA A 122 23.85 16.70 11.87
C ALA A 122 23.18 15.32 11.98
N THR A 123 21.92 15.23 12.40
CA THR A 123 21.18 13.96 12.52
C THR A 123 21.06 13.26 11.18
N GLY A 124 20.70 13.97 10.10
CA GLY A 124 20.64 13.38 8.76
C GLY A 124 21.97 12.75 8.34
N LYS A 125 23.11 13.36 8.67
CA LYS A 125 24.44 12.78 8.41
C LYS A 125 24.69 11.50 9.21
N VAL A 126 24.31 11.48 10.49
CA VAL A 126 24.51 10.31 11.34
C VAL A 126 23.58 9.16 10.93
N LEU A 127 22.30 9.42 10.63
CA LEU A 127 21.36 8.39 10.13
C LEU A 127 21.90 7.70 8.86
N ARG A 128 22.43 8.47 7.90
CA ARG A 128 23.09 7.92 6.70
C ARG A 128 24.31 7.05 7.04
N ARG A 129 25.12 7.44 8.03
CA ARG A 129 26.28 6.64 8.48
C ARG A 129 25.87 5.33 9.17
N PHE A 130 24.73 5.31 9.84
CA PHE A 130 24.15 4.10 10.43
C PHE A 130 23.38 3.24 9.39
N GLN A 131 23.31 3.71 8.14
CA GLN A 131 22.53 3.11 7.05
C GLN A 131 21.06 2.94 7.43
N ILE A 132 20.50 3.96 8.08
CA ILE A 132 19.09 4.01 8.46
C ILE A 132 18.35 4.81 7.39
N PRO A 133 17.39 4.22 6.66
CA PRO A 133 16.51 4.97 5.79
C PRO A 133 15.62 5.90 6.63
N PHE A 134 15.40 7.13 6.16
CA PHE A 134 14.57 8.12 6.86
C PHE A 134 13.89 9.06 5.87
N THR A 135 12.71 9.56 6.25
CA THR A 135 11.93 10.60 5.57
C THR A 135 12.32 11.92 6.21
N TYR A 136 12.65 12.90 5.38
CA TYR A 136 12.91 14.26 5.85
C TYR A 136 11.77 15.17 5.43
N MET A 137 10.96 15.59 6.39
CA MET A 137 10.03 16.69 6.19
C MET A 137 10.80 18.00 6.39
N THR A 138 10.81 18.83 5.35
CA THR A 138 11.56 20.10 5.39
C THR A 138 11.11 20.96 6.57
N ASN A 139 12.07 21.70 7.13
CA ASN A 139 11.87 22.56 8.29
C ASN A 139 10.76 23.60 7.99
N CYS A 140 9.67 23.57 8.78
CA CYS A 140 8.46 24.37 8.57
C CYS A 140 7.81 24.73 9.90
N ARG A 141 6.76 25.56 9.91
CA ARG A 141 5.97 25.82 11.13
C ARG A 141 4.87 24.75 11.29
N LEU A 142 4.43 24.55 12.53
CA LEU A 142 3.36 23.59 12.87
C LEU A 142 2.03 23.85 12.14
N ASN A 143 1.77 25.11 11.78
CA ASN A 143 0.55 25.53 11.09
C ASN A 143 0.72 25.63 9.57
N ASP A 144 1.94 25.38 9.05
CA ASP A 144 2.15 25.36 7.61
C ASP A 144 1.50 24.08 7.03
N PRO A 145 0.81 24.15 5.87
CA PRO A 145 0.15 22.98 5.28
C PRO A 145 1.08 21.79 5.03
N VAL A 146 2.37 22.06 4.77
CA VAL A 146 3.41 21.03 4.59
C VAL A 146 3.58 20.14 5.83
N PHE A 147 3.37 20.66 7.05
CA PHE A 147 3.50 19.85 8.28
C PHE A 147 2.43 18.77 8.34
N GLU A 148 1.17 19.15 8.13
CA GLU A 148 0.04 18.21 8.14
C GLU A 148 0.14 17.21 7.00
N ARG A 149 0.48 17.68 5.78
CA ARG A 149 0.67 16.81 4.62
C ARG A 149 1.79 15.81 4.84
N GLY A 150 2.97 16.27 5.27
CA GLY A 150 4.13 15.40 5.48
C GLY A 150 3.92 14.37 6.58
N LEU A 151 3.17 14.69 7.64
CA LEU A 151 2.75 13.70 8.64
C LEU A 151 1.81 12.65 8.05
N LYS A 152 0.79 13.07 7.30
CA LYS A 152 -0.16 12.15 6.65
C LYS A 152 0.54 11.21 5.66
N ASP A 153 1.42 11.75 4.82
CA ASP A 153 2.23 10.97 3.88
C ASP A 153 3.13 9.98 4.60
N PHE A 154 3.81 10.42 5.67
CA PHE A 154 4.67 9.54 6.45
C PHE A 154 3.89 8.42 7.15
N MET A 155 2.68 8.69 7.66
CA MET A 155 1.82 7.64 8.21
C MET A 155 1.43 6.62 7.13
N ALA A 156 1.12 7.06 5.91
CA ALA A 156 0.85 6.17 4.78
C ALA A 156 2.08 5.35 4.39
N VAL A 157 3.28 5.94 4.41
CA VAL A 157 4.55 5.21 4.22
C VAL A 157 4.74 4.16 5.32
N CYS A 158 4.45 4.48 6.58
CA CYS A 158 4.48 3.51 7.67
C CYS A 158 3.51 2.34 7.42
N ASN A 159 2.32 2.63 6.89
CA ASN A 159 1.35 1.59 6.55
C ASN A 159 1.86 0.67 5.45
N VAL A 160 2.43 1.20 4.37
CA VAL A 160 3.04 0.40 3.30
C VAL A 160 4.11 -0.53 3.85
N VAL A 161 5.04 -0.02 4.67
CA VAL A 161 6.13 -0.82 5.25
C VAL A 161 5.60 -1.88 6.22
N LYS A 162 4.60 -1.53 7.05
CA LYS A 162 3.93 -2.45 7.97
C LYS A 162 3.23 -3.59 7.23
N THR A 163 2.53 -3.26 6.15
CA THR A 163 1.83 -4.24 5.30
C THR A 163 2.82 -5.14 4.61
N PHE A 164 3.85 -4.58 3.96
CA PHE A 164 4.88 -5.32 3.22
C PHE A 164 5.56 -6.39 4.08
N LYS A 165 5.99 -6.03 5.30
CA LYS A 165 6.63 -6.95 6.25
C LYS A 165 5.74 -8.08 6.77
N LYS A 166 4.42 -7.99 6.54
CA LYS A 166 3.39 -8.93 7.03
C LYS A 166 2.62 -9.61 5.91
N ILE A 167 3.08 -9.50 4.66
CA ILE A 167 2.39 -10.14 3.53
C ILE A 167 2.41 -11.66 3.70
N ARG A 168 1.21 -12.23 3.64
CA ARG A 168 0.97 -13.67 3.63
C ARG A 168 -0.08 -13.95 2.57
N ILE A 169 0.28 -14.69 1.52
CA ILE A 169 -0.59 -14.89 0.37
C ILE A 169 -1.07 -16.34 0.37
N LEU A 170 -2.38 -16.54 0.34
CA LEU A 170 -2.96 -17.85 0.07
C LEU A 170 -2.81 -18.12 -1.42
N GLN A 171 -2.01 -19.13 -1.77
CA GLN A 171 -1.84 -19.54 -3.15
C GLN A 171 -2.75 -20.74 -3.42
N ILE A 172 -3.76 -20.57 -4.27
CA ILE A 172 -4.71 -21.62 -4.61
C ILE A 172 -4.31 -22.24 -5.95
N SER A 173 -3.79 -23.46 -5.87
CA SER A 173 -3.21 -24.19 -7.00
C SER A 173 -1.97 -23.51 -7.61
N THR A 174 -1.46 -24.06 -8.69
CA THR A 174 -0.33 -23.50 -9.45
C THR A 174 -0.82 -22.53 -10.51
N ARG A 175 0.04 -21.61 -10.95
CA ARG A 175 -0.22 -20.81 -12.15
C ARG A 175 -0.59 -21.69 -13.36
N PRO A 176 -1.33 -21.16 -14.34
CA PRO A 176 -1.50 -21.83 -15.62
C PRO A 176 -0.13 -22.15 -16.26
N PHE A 177 -0.05 -23.28 -16.98
CA PHE A 177 1.21 -23.77 -17.54
C PHE A 177 1.87 -22.75 -18.48
N ASP A 178 1.09 -22.14 -19.36
CA ASP A 178 1.57 -21.21 -20.39
C ASP A 178 1.96 -19.82 -19.84
N PHE A 179 1.58 -19.49 -18.61
CA PHE A 179 1.81 -18.16 -18.02
C PHE A 179 3.16 -18.10 -17.30
N TRP A 180 4.24 -18.17 -18.06
CA TRP A 180 5.60 -18.06 -17.51
C TRP A 180 5.87 -16.67 -16.94
N THR A 181 5.16 -15.66 -17.44
CA THR A 181 5.22 -14.28 -16.94
C THR A 181 4.79 -14.14 -15.47
N THR A 182 3.99 -15.04 -14.92
CA THR A 182 3.58 -15.00 -13.50
C THR A 182 4.42 -15.91 -12.61
N MET A 183 5.58 -16.37 -13.08
CA MET A 183 6.54 -17.07 -12.24
C MET A 183 7.03 -16.15 -11.12
N CYS A 184 7.17 -16.71 -9.92
CA CYS A 184 7.81 -16.03 -8.81
C CYS A 184 8.85 -16.94 -8.17
N ASN A 185 9.84 -16.34 -7.52
CA ASN A 185 10.79 -17.04 -6.68
C ASN A 185 10.35 -16.92 -5.21
N GLU A 186 9.61 -17.91 -4.72
CA GLU A 186 9.11 -17.95 -3.33
C GLU A 186 10.25 -17.86 -2.30
N GLY A 187 11.38 -18.52 -2.56
CA GLY A 187 12.54 -18.48 -1.69
C GLY A 187 13.10 -17.08 -1.53
N GLU A 188 13.23 -16.33 -2.62
CA GLU A 188 13.71 -14.94 -2.57
C GLU A 188 12.72 -14.00 -1.89
N LEU A 189 11.42 -14.16 -2.15
CA LEU A 189 10.38 -13.37 -1.48
C LEU A 189 10.43 -13.59 0.04
N LEU A 190 10.67 -14.81 0.50
CA LEU A 190 10.83 -15.13 1.91
C LEU A 190 12.14 -14.60 2.49
N GLU A 191 13.28 -14.90 1.86
CA GLU A 191 14.61 -14.58 2.38
C GLU A 191 14.91 -13.08 2.40
N LYS A 192 14.48 -12.34 1.36
CA LYS A 192 14.75 -10.90 1.24
C LYS A 192 13.69 -10.06 1.96
N PHE A 193 12.42 -10.46 1.88
CA PHE A 193 11.31 -9.60 2.28
C PHE A 193 10.43 -10.19 3.40
N ASN A 194 10.64 -11.45 3.79
CA ASN A 194 9.77 -12.18 4.72
C ASN A 194 8.31 -12.27 4.21
N ILE A 195 8.12 -12.29 2.89
CA ILE A 195 6.82 -12.51 2.25
C ILE A 195 6.59 -14.01 2.18
N GLN A 196 5.43 -14.47 2.66
CA GLN A 196 5.16 -15.90 2.83
C GLN A 196 4.00 -16.35 1.97
N LEU A 197 4.17 -17.48 1.27
CA LEU A 197 3.09 -18.13 0.55
C LEU A 197 2.53 -19.29 1.39
N SER A 198 1.23 -19.49 1.30
CA SER A 198 0.52 -20.65 1.86
C SER A 198 -0.14 -21.38 0.70
N PRO A 199 0.59 -22.30 0.03
CA PRO A 199 0.04 -23.03 -1.11
C PRO A 199 -0.95 -24.10 -0.65
N ILE A 200 -2.11 -24.16 -1.31
CA ILE A 200 -3.09 -25.21 -1.16
C ILE A 200 -3.45 -25.82 -2.52
N PRO A 201 -3.73 -27.13 -2.58
CA PRO A 201 -4.17 -27.76 -3.81
C PRO A 201 -5.67 -27.49 -4.05
N MET A 202 -6.11 -27.53 -5.31
CA MET A 202 -7.52 -27.29 -5.70
C MET A 202 -8.55 -28.12 -4.89
N PRO A 203 -8.32 -29.41 -4.57
CA PRO A 203 -9.25 -30.20 -3.77
C PRO A 203 -9.52 -29.65 -2.36
N GLU A 204 -8.58 -28.94 -1.74
CA GLU A 204 -8.82 -28.32 -0.44
C GLU A 204 -9.85 -27.18 -0.55
N LEU A 205 -9.75 -26.37 -1.60
CA LEU A 205 -10.74 -25.33 -1.91
C LEU A 205 -12.13 -25.95 -2.16
N THR A 206 -12.22 -26.99 -2.99
CA THR A 206 -13.53 -27.59 -3.32
C THR A 206 -14.15 -28.32 -2.11
N GLN A 207 -13.35 -28.87 -1.21
CA GLN A 207 -13.82 -29.42 0.07
C GLN A 207 -14.38 -28.33 0.98
N GLU A 208 -13.67 -27.20 1.14
CA GLU A 208 -14.17 -26.07 1.94
C GLU A 208 -15.44 -25.49 1.32
N MET A 209 -15.53 -25.40 -0.01
CA MET A 209 -16.77 -25.01 -0.71
C MET A 209 -17.96 -25.93 -0.38
N LYS A 210 -17.75 -27.26 -0.35
CA LYS A 210 -18.80 -28.22 0.03
C LYS A 210 -19.25 -28.01 1.46
N LYS A 211 -18.30 -27.78 2.39
CA LYS A 211 -18.58 -27.50 3.80
C LYS A 211 -19.41 -26.23 3.98
N VAL A 212 -18.98 -25.09 3.43
CA VAL A 212 -19.70 -23.81 3.61
C VAL A 212 -21.07 -23.80 2.96
N LYS A 213 -21.26 -24.57 1.87
CA LYS A 213 -22.59 -24.80 1.27
C LYS A 213 -23.52 -25.58 2.19
N ALA A 214 -23.00 -26.58 2.91
CA ALA A 214 -23.79 -27.35 3.87
C ALA A 214 -24.18 -26.50 5.09
N GLU A 215 -23.31 -25.58 5.52
CA GLU A 215 -23.56 -24.66 6.63
C GLU A 215 -24.57 -23.55 6.28
N LYS A 216 -24.64 -23.13 5.01
CA LYS A 216 -25.57 -22.14 4.41
C LYS A 216 -25.49 -20.70 4.92
N THR A 217 -25.17 -20.47 6.19
CA THR A 217 -25.28 -19.16 6.86
C THR A 217 -24.62 -18.01 6.11
N GLU A 218 -23.31 -18.06 5.88
CA GLU A 218 -22.59 -16.99 5.19
C GLU A 218 -22.84 -16.99 3.68
N VAL A 219 -23.10 -18.16 3.09
CA VAL A 219 -23.40 -18.29 1.66
C VAL A 219 -24.70 -17.57 1.31
N GLU A 220 -25.74 -17.71 2.12
CA GLU A 220 -27.04 -17.05 1.91
C GLU A 220 -26.94 -15.53 2.02
N LYS A 221 -26.11 -15.00 2.94
CA LYS A 221 -25.84 -13.56 3.04
C LYS A 221 -25.18 -13.02 1.76
N VAL A 222 -24.20 -13.74 1.22
CA VAL A 222 -23.53 -13.35 -0.03
C VAL A 222 -24.50 -13.42 -1.22
N ILE A 223 -25.37 -14.44 -1.29
CA ILE A 223 -26.40 -14.52 -2.33
C ILE A 223 -27.37 -13.33 -2.24
N ALA A 224 -27.81 -12.96 -1.04
CA ALA A 224 -28.68 -11.81 -0.84
C ALA A 224 -28.00 -10.51 -1.32
N TYR A 225 -26.73 -10.32 -0.94
CA TYR A 225 -25.94 -9.17 -1.40
C TYR A 225 -25.81 -9.13 -2.93
N ILE A 226 -25.51 -10.25 -3.59
CA ILE A 226 -25.43 -10.34 -5.07
C ILE A 226 -26.76 -9.94 -5.70
N LYS A 227 -27.90 -10.42 -5.17
CA LYS A 227 -29.25 -10.09 -5.68
C LYS A 227 -29.61 -8.62 -5.52
N GLU A 228 -29.09 -7.97 -4.49
CA GLU A 228 -29.36 -6.56 -4.20
C GLU A 228 -28.48 -5.61 -5.03
N ASN A 229 -27.22 -6.00 -5.29
CA ASN A 229 -26.20 -5.09 -5.83
C ASN A 229 -25.78 -5.37 -7.28
N MET A 230 -26.25 -6.46 -7.89
CA MET A 230 -25.87 -6.85 -9.25
C MET A 230 -27.07 -7.20 -10.12
N GLU A 231 -26.92 -7.00 -11.43
CA GLU A 231 -27.79 -7.61 -12.43
C GLU A 231 -27.33 -9.07 -12.67
N ILE A 232 -28.17 -10.04 -12.34
CA ILE A 232 -27.84 -11.47 -12.47
C ILE A 232 -28.25 -11.99 -13.85
N GLN A 233 -27.29 -12.47 -14.63
CA GLN A 233 -27.48 -13.04 -15.97
C GLN A 233 -27.03 -14.51 -16.06
N ILE A 234 -26.88 -15.16 -14.91
CA ILE A 234 -26.46 -16.56 -14.78
C ILE A 234 -27.52 -17.35 -13.99
N LYS A 235 -27.44 -18.68 -13.99
CA LYS A 235 -28.41 -19.54 -13.30
C LYS A 235 -28.26 -19.44 -11.78
N GLU A 236 -29.33 -19.76 -11.06
CA GLU A 236 -29.36 -19.66 -9.60
C GLU A 236 -28.35 -20.57 -8.89
N ASP A 237 -28.09 -21.77 -9.42
CA ASP A 237 -27.08 -22.70 -8.92
C ASP A 237 -25.65 -22.17 -9.15
N GLU A 238 -25.42 -21.48 -10.27
CA GLU A 238 -24.15 -20.82 -10.57
C GLU A 238 -23.91 -19.64 -9.60
N VAL A 239 -24.94 -18.86 -9.27
CA VAL A 239 -24.86 -17.83 -8.20
C VAL A 239 -24.50 -18.45 -6.84
N LYS A 240 -25.10 -19.60 -6.49
CA LYS A 240 -24.76 -20.33 -5.26
C LYS A 240 -23.29 -20.78 -5.25
N ASN A 241 -22.74 -21.16 -6.41
CA ASN A 241 -21.33 -21.51 -6.54
C ASN A 241 -20.41 -20.30 -6.35
N VAL A 242 -20.75 -19.13 -6.93
CA VAL A 242 -20.00 -17.88 -6.74
C VAL A 242 -19.94 -17.52 -5.25
N ALA A 243 -21.10 -17.52 -4.58
CA ALA A 243 -21.19 -17.21 -3.16
C ALA A 243 -20.39 -18.19 -2.28
N ALA A 244 -20.51 -19.50 -2.55
CA ALA A 244 -19.76 -20.52 -1.83
C ALA A 244 -18.25 -20.41 -2.03
N LEU A 245 -17.80 -20.09 -3.25
CA LEU A 245 -16.39 -19.89 -3.57
C LEU A 245 -15.82 -18.72 -2.76
N LYS A 246 -16.51 -17.58 -2.74
CA LYS A 246 -16.12 -16.40 -1.95
C LYS A 246 -15.96 -16.74 -0.47
N VAL A 247 -16.93 -17.45 0.12
CA VAL A 247 -16.90 -17.82 1.54
C VAL A 247 -15.78 -18.82 1.83
N ALA A 248 -15.57 -19.81 0.95
CA ALA A 248 -14.51 -20.80 1.10
C ALA A 248 -13.11 -20.18 1.02
N MET A 249 -12.88 -19.30 0.04
CA MET A 249 -11.61 -18.57 -0.08
C MET A 249 -11.33 -17.71 1.16
N LYS A 250 -12.34 -16.99 1.69
CA LYS A 250 -12.21 -16.21 2.93
C LYS A 250 -11.90 -17.09 4.15
N SER A 251 -12.58 -18.23 4.27
CA SER A 251 -12.36 -19.21 5.34
C SER A 251 -10.91 -19.71 5.33
N LEU A 252 -10.40 -20.08 4.15
CA LEU A 252 -9.03 -20.56 3.97
C LEU A 252 -8.00 -19.46 4.21
N ALA A 253 -8.22 -18.24 3.70
CA ALA A 253 -7.32 -17.12 3.96
C ALA A 253 -7.22 -16.85 5.46
N THR A 254 -8.35 -16.90 6.19
CA THR A 254 -8.38 -16.79 7.65
C THR A 254 -7.63 -17.94 8.33
N LYS A 255 -7.88 -19.19 7.91
CA LYS A 255 -7.23 -20.41 8.43
C LYS A 255 -5.70 -20.32 8.36
N TYR A 256 -5.16 -19.81 7.25
CA TYR A 256 -3.72 -19.69 7.01
C TYR A 256 -3.11 -18.33 7.40
N GLY A 257 -3.95 -17.41 7.92
CA GLY A 257 -3.55 -16.07 8.31
C GLY A 257 -3.06 -15.21 7.14
N CYS A 258 -3.65 -15.39 5.96
CA CYS A 258 -3.31 -14.67 4.74
C CYS A 258 -4.11 -13.37 4.60
N ASN A 259 -3.48 -12.35 4.01
CA ASN A 259 -4.08 -11.04 3.74
C ASN A 259 -4.34 -10.79 2.25
N ALA A 260 -3.89 -11.69 1.37
CA ALA A 260 -4.27 -11.72 -0.04
C ALA A 260 -4.36 -13.17 -0.54
N ILE A 261 -4.92 -13.35 -1.72
CA ILE A 261 -5.13 -14.64 -2.37
C ILE A 261 -4.64 -14.53 -3.83
N ALA A 262 -3.95 -15.55 -4.31
CA ALA A 262 -3.64 -15.72 -5.73
C ALA A 262 -4.22 -17.05 -6.18
N ILE A 263 -5.04 -17.05 -7.23
CA ILE A 263 -5.82 -18.23 -7.65
C ILE A 263 -5.55 -18.62 -9.10
N GLN A 264 -5.43 -19.92 -9.35
CA GLN A 264 -5.55 -20.48 -10.70
C GLN A 264 -6.99 -20.35 -11.19
N CYS A 265 -7.26 -19.29 -11.93
CA CYS A 265 -8.61 -18.85 -12.25
C CYS A 265 -9.27 -19.55 -13.44
N TRP A 266 -8.50 -20.16 -14.36
CA TRP A 266 -9.03 -20.85 -15.54
C TRP A 266 -8.53 -22.31 -15.68
N ASN A 267 -9.16 -23.07 -16.57
CA ASN A 267 -9.07 -24.53 -16.78
C ASN A 267 -9.64 -25.39 -15.65
N CYS A 268 -8.87 -25.59 -14.58
CA CYS A 268 -9.17 -26.62 -13.58
C CYS A 268 -10.41 -26.24 -12.75
N LEU A 269 -10.53 -24.97 -12.37
CA LEU A 269 -11.65 -24.52 -11.54
C LEU A 269 -12.99 -24.69 -12.28
N GLN A 270 -13.06 -24.38 -13.57
CA GLN A 270 -14.30 -24.51 -14.34
C GLN A 270 -14.72 -25.97 -14.48
N SER A 271 -13.78 -26.89 -14.69
CA SER A 271 -14.09 -28.33 -14.72
C SER A 271 -14.61 -28.86 -13.38
N GLU A 272 -14.18 -28.27 -12.26
CA GLU A 272 -14.53 -28.74 -10.91
C GLU A 272 -15.83 -28.12 -10.37
N ILE A 273 -16.06 -26.83 -10.60
CA ILE A 273 -17.17 -26.09 -9.98
C ILE A 273 -18.10 -25.37 -10.98
N GLY A 274 -17.81 -25.45 -12.28
CA GLY A 274 -18.68 -24.97 -13.37
C GLY A 274 -18.71 -23.46 -13.57
N ILE A 275 -17.89 -22.69 -12.84
CA ILE A 275 -17.87 -21.21 -12.90
C ILE A 275 -16.44 -20.66 -12.96
N MET A 276 -16.32 -19.42 -13.43
CA MET A 276 -15.17 -18.54 -13.25
C MET A 276 -15.16 -17.97 -11.81
N PRO A 277 -13.98 -17.67 -11.24
CA PRO A 277 -13.89 -17.12 -9.89
C PRO A 277 -14.09 -15.60 -9.83
N CYS A 278 -14.12 -14.90 -10.98
CA CYS A 278 -13.91 -13.46 -11.05
C CYS A 278 -14.91 -12.68 -10.15
N ALA A 279 -16.19 -13.05 -10.11
CA ALA A 279 -17.16 -12.42 -9.20
C ALA A 279 -16.91 -12.69 -7.71
N ALA A 280 -16.41 -13.88 -7.35
CA ALA A 280 -16.03 -14.19 -5.99
C ALA A 280 -14.77 -13.39 -5.57
N ASN A 281 -13.83 -13.21 -6.50
CA ASN A 281 -12.64 -12.38 -6.31
C ASN A 281 -13.04 -10.92 -6.06
N ALA A 282 -13.91 -10.36 -6.91
CA ALA A 282 -14.41 -9.00 -6.79
C ALA A 282 -15.06 -8.72 -5.42
N LEU A 283 -15.87 -9.66 -4.92
CA LEU A 283 -16.51 -9.55 -3.61
C LEU A 283 -15.51 -9.55 -2.45
N LEU A 284 -14.39 -10.29 -2.56
CA LEU A 284 -13.34 -10.29 -1.54
C LEU A 284 -12.45 -9.04 -1.64
N ASN A 285 -12.18 -8.57 -2.85
CA ASN A 285 -11.47 -7.33 -3.09
C ASN A 285 -12.20 -6.15 -2.45
N ASP A 286 -13.53 -6.12 -2.55
CA ASP A 286 -14.38 -5.12 -1.89
C ASP A 286 -14.22 -5.12 -0.35
N GLU A 287 -14.06 -6.31 0.23
CA GLU A 287 -13.85 -6.52 1.66
C GLU A 287 -12.40 -6.23 2.12
N GLY A 288 -11.49 -5.90 1.19
CA GLY A 288 -10.08 -5.63 1.48
C GLY A 288 -9.21 -6.86 1.61
N ILE A 289 -9.60 -7.97 0.97
CA ILE A 289 -8.74 -9.15 0.78
C ILE A 289 -8.49 -9.27 -0.73
N PRO A 290 -7.40 -8.71 -1.26
CA PRO A 290 -7.09 -8.81 -2.67
C PRO A 290 -6.99 -10.26 -3.14
N VAL A 291 -7.66 -10.58 -4.23
CA VAL A 291 -7.67 -11.86 -4.92
C VAL A 291 -7.32 -11.61 -6.38
N VAL A 292 -6.12 -12.05 -6.75
CA VAL A 292 -5.57 -11.86 -8.09
C VAL A 292 -5.63 -13.16 -8.88
N CYS A 293 -5.83 -13.01 -10.19
CA CYS A 293 -5.97 -14.12 -11.12
C CYS A 293 -4.59 -14.69 -11.53
N GLU A 294 -4.61 -15.80 -12.29
CA GLU A 294 -3.43 -16.47 -12.86
C GLU A 294 -2.32 -16.85 -11.86
N THR A 295 -2.67 -16.89 -10.57
CA THR A 295 -1.72 -17.10 -9.47
C THR A 295 -0.59 -16.05 -9.44
N ASP A 296 -0.89 -14.81 -9.81
CA ASP A 296 0.09 -13.73 -9.88
C ASP A 296 0.47 -13.20 -8.48
N ILE A 297 1.49 -13.81 -7.86
CA ILE A 297 1.97 -13.45 -6.53
C ILE A 297 2.43 -11.98 -6.46
N HIS A 298 3.11 -11.49 -7.49
CA HIS A 298 3.60 -10.11 -7.56
C HIS A 298 2.43 -9.12 -7.71
N GLY A 299 1.37 -9.50 -8.42
CA GLY A 299 0.09 -8.82 -8.43
C GLY A 299 -0.55 -8.67 -7.05
N ALA A 300 -0.60 -9.76 -6.27
CA ALA A 300 -1.14 -9.74 -4.90
C ALA A 300 -0.34 -8.81 -3.97
N ILE A 301 1.00 -8.84 -4.09
CA ILE A 301 1.88 -7.90 -3.38
C ILE A 301 1.52 -6.47 -3.78
N THR A 302 1.43 -6.20 -5.09
CA THR A 302 1.10 -4.87 -5.62
C THR A 302 -0.22 -4.35 -5.04
N SER A 303 -1.30 -5.16 -5.05
CA SER A 303 -2.61 -4.79 -4.50
C SER A 303 -2.57 -4.40 -3.03
N LEU A 304 -1.84 -5.16 -2.21
CA LEU A 304 -1.68 -4.83 -0.79
C LEU A 304 -0.93 -3.51 -0.59
N LEU A 305 0.10 -3.22 -1.40
CA LEU A 305 0.89 -2.01 -1.26
C LEU A 305 0.11 -0.76 -1.67
N VAL A 306 -0.65 -0.80 -2.77
CA VAL A 306 -1.44 0.36 -3.21
C VAL A 306 -2.58 0.69 -2.26
N GLU A 307 -3.27 -0.32 -1.70
CA GLU A 307 -4.32 -0.08 -0.69
C GLU A 307 -3.72 0.48 0.60
N ALA A 308 -2.56 -0.06 1.02
CA ALA A 308 -1.85 0.44 2.19
C ALA A 308 -1.40 1.90 2.02
N ALA A 309 -0.89 2.27 0.84
CA ALA A 309 -0.54 3.66 0.51
C ALA A 309 -1.78 4.58 0.49
N GLY A 310 -2.93 4.03 0.14
CA GLY A 310 -4.23 4.69 0.24
C GLY A 310 -4.84 4.73 1.64
N MET A 311 -4.15 4.21 2.67
CA MET A 311 -4.65 4.05 4.05
C MET A 311 -5.90 3.15 4.19
N ASP A 312 -6.07 2.18 3.27
CA ASP A 312 -7.22 1.28 3.19
C ASP A 312 -8.57 2.03 3.06
N GLU A 313 -8.55 3.22 2.45
CA GLU A 313 -9.75 4.05 2.20
C GLU A 313 -10.38 3.75 0.84
N THR A 314 -9.61 3.23 -0.11
CA THR A 314 -10.03 2.98 -1.48
C THR A 314 -9.52 1.62 -1.91
N ARG A 315 -10.36 0.85 -2.60
CA ARG A 315 -10.00 -0.48 -3.11
C ARG A 315 -9.22 -0.39 -4.39
N SER A 316 -8.27 -1.31 -4.51
CA SER A 316 -7.48 -1.50 -5.72
C SER A 316 -8.22 -2.38 -6.73
N PHE A 317 -7.83 -2.30 -8.00
CA PHE A 317 -8.31 -3.18 -9.06
C PHE A 317 -7.14 -3.78 -9.83
N PHE A 318 -7.17 -5.09 -10.05
CA PHE A 318 -6.14 -5.86 -10.75
C PHE A 318 -6.49 -5.99 -12.23
N ALA A 319 -5.68 -5.41 -13.10
CA ALA A 319 -6.01 -5.18 -14.51
C ALA A 319 -4.91 -5.65 -15.45
N ASP A 320 -5.28 -5.85 -16.70
CA ASP A 320 -4.37 -6.08 -17.81
C ASP A 320 -4.21 -4.79 -18.62
N TRP A 321 -3.00 -4.50 -19.06
CA TRP A 321 -2.77 -3.65 -20.23
C TRP A 321 -3.21 -4.44 -21.48
N THR A 322 -4.16 -3.92 -22.25
CA THR A 322 -4.81 -4.72 -23.30
C THR A 322 -4.63 -4.17 -24.71
N ILE A 323 -5.34 -3.09 -25.05
CA ILE A 323 -5.32 -2.48 -26.38
C ILE A 323 -5.31 -0.96 -26.29
N ARG A 324 -4.74 -0.33 -27.32
CA ARG A 324 -4.76 1.12 -27.50
C ARG A 324 -6.17 1.66 -27.63
N HIS A 325 -6.38 2.87 -27.11
CA HIS A 325 -7.61 3.60 -27.34
C HIS A 325 -7.77 3.96 -28.82
N PRO A 326 -8.92 3.71 -29.45
CA PRO A 326 -9.10 3.97 -30.88
C PRO A 326 -9.03 5.45 -31.24
N ASP A 327 -9.47 6.32 -30.32
CA ASP A 327 -9.64 7.76 -30.58
C ASP A 327 -8.70 8.69 -29.76
N ILE A 328 -7.89 8.16 -28.83
CA ILE A 328 -7.04 8.95 -27.92
C ILE A 328 -5.61 8.43 -28.09
N GLU A 329 -4.69 9.29 -28.53
CA GLU A 329 -3.33 8.91 -28.93
C GLU A 329 -2.56 8.19 -27.81
N ASN A 330 -2.63 8.71 -26.58
CA ASN A 330 -2.00 8.11 -25.40
C ASN A 330 -2.98 7.28 -24.55
N GLY A 331 -4.08 6.83 -25.15
CA GLY A 331 -5.10 6.05 -24.46
C GLY A 331 -4.85 4.54 -24.51
N GLU A 332 -5.28 3.82 -23.48
CA GLU A 332 -5.15 2.36 -23.32
C GLU A 332 -6.38 1.80 -22.58
N LEU A 333 -6.79 0.58 -22.93
CA LEU A 333 -7.80 -0.17 -22.19
C LEU A 333 -7.12 -0.95 -21.06
N LEU A 334 -7.55 -0.68 -19.84
CA LEU A 334 -7.38 -1.58 -18.71
C LEU A 334 -8.59 -2.50 -18.64
N GLN A 335 -8.36 -3.80 -18.64
CA GLN A 335 -9.44 -4.78 -18.56
C GLN A 335 -8.99 -6.03 -17.81
N HIS A 336 -9.93 -6.75 -17.20
CA HIS A 336 -9.71 -8.13 -16.78
C HIS A 336 -11.04 -8.89 -16.83
N CYS A 337 -11.02 -10.22 -16.69
CA CYS A 337 -12.17 -11.15 -16.65
C CYS A 337 -13.33 -10.82 -15.68
N GLY A 338 -13.30 -9.71 -14.95
CA GLY A 338 -14.28 -9.34 -13.94
C GLY A 338 -13.87 -9.44 -12.46
N PRO A 339 -12.58 -9.40 -12.04
CA PRO A 339 -12.20 -9.49 -10.64
C PRO A 339 -12.24 -8.15 -9.90
N TRP A 340 -12.58 -7.03 -10.53
CA TRP A 340 -12.49 -5.72 -9.89
C TRP A 340 -13.57 -5.54 -8.80
N PRO A 341 -13.26 -4.87 -7.67
CA PRO A 341 -14.24 -4.59 -6.64
C PRO A 341 -15.49 -3.91 -7.20
N ILE A 342 -16.65 -4.29 -6.65
CA ILE A 342 -17.95 -3.70 -7.01
C ILE A 342 -17.93 -2.21 -6.69
N SER A 343 -17.27 -1.84 -5.58
CA SER A 343 -17.11 -0.46 -5.15
C SER A 343 -16.29 0.39 -6.11
N VAL A 344 -15.68 -0.16 -7.18
CA VAL A 344 -14.96 0.60 -8.21
C VAL A 344 -15.84 0.90 -9.43
N ALA A 345 -16.92 0.14 -9.63
CA ALA A 345 -17.83 0.32 -10.75
C ALA A 345 -18.53 1.69 -10.72
N ARG A 346 -18.83 2.24 -11.90
CA ARG A 346 -19.65 3.44 -12.07
C ARG A 346 -21.13 3.15 -12.36
N GLU A 347 -21.44 1.88 -12.60
CA GLU A 347 -22.75 1.37 -12.95
C GLU A 347 -23.06 0.10 -12.15
N THR A 348 -24.31 -0.35 -12.16
CA THR A 348 -24.68 -1.64 -11.53
C THR A 348 -23.96 -2.78 -12.25
N PRO A 349 -23.08 -3.53 -11.58
CA PRO A 349 -22.32 -4.59 -12.24
C PRO A 349 -23.20 -5.75 -12.68
N LYS A 350 -22.83 -6.39 -13.78
CA LYS A 350 -23.54 -7.54 -14.33
C LYS A 350 -22.78 -8.82 -14.03
N LEU A 351 -23.39 -9.74 -13.29
CA LEU A 351 -22.87 -11.09 -13.08
C LEU A 351 -23.21 -11.95 -14.30
N THR A 352 -22.20 -12.24 -15.12
CA THR A 352 -22.35 -12.75 -16.49
C THR A 352 -21.18 -13.65 -16.89
N TYR A 353 -20.91 -13.76 -18.19
CA TYR A 353 -19.85 -14.55 -18.82
C TYR A 353 -18.64 -13.67 -19.16
N PRO A 354 -17.40 -14.20 -19.13
CA PRO A 354 -16.23 -13.48 -19.60
C PRO A 354 -16.16 -13.45 -21.13
N LEU A 355 -15.26 -12.63 -21.67
CA LEU A 355 -15.05 -12.51 -23.12
C LEU A 355 -14.59 -13.82 -23.78
N ALA A 356 -13.72 -14.57 -23.10
CA ALA A 356 -12.94 -15.66 -23.72
C ALA A 356 -13.37 -17.08 -23.30
N PHE A 357 -14.37 -17.23 -22.44
CA PHE A 357 -14.77 -18.54 -21.90
C PHE A 357 -16.29 -18.70 -21.82
N ASP A 358 -16.76 -19.94 -22.00
CA ASP A 358 -18.20 -20.28 -21.98
C ASP A 358 -18.77 -20.53 -20.57
N HIS A 359 -17.92 -20.45 -19.53
CA HIS A 359 -18.35 -20.62 -18.14
C HIS A 359 -18.77 -19.29 -17.50
N PRO A 360 -19.88 -19.25 -16.72
CA PRO A 360 -20.37 -18.06 -16.06
C PRO A 360 -19.54 -17.70 -14.81
N GLY A 361 -19.80 -16.54 -14.20
CA GLY A 361 -19.15 -16.11 -12.94
C GLY A 361 -18.17 -14.95 -13.11
N SER A 362 -18.21 -14.29 -14.26
CA SER A 362 -17.53 -13.02 -14.55
C SER A 362 -18.39 -11.84 -14.12
N ILE A 363 -17.75 -10.69 -13.88
CA ILE A 363 -18.44 -9.40 -13.75
C ILE A 363 -18.14 -8.56 -14.99
N THR A 364 -19.18 -7.98 -15.59
CA THR A 364 -19.03 -6.88 -16.54
C THR A 364 -19.48 -5.56 -15.93
N ALA A 365 -18.56 -4.61 -15.85
CA ALA A 365 -18.82 -3.25 -15.38
C ALA A 365 -17.69 -2.30 -15.80
N GLU A 366 -18.05 -1.09 -16.20
CA GLU A 366 -17.09 0.00 -16.33
C GLU A 366 -16.73 0.59 -14.96
N ALA A 367 -15.44 0.80 -14.69
CA ALA A 367 -14.99 1.50 -13.50
C ALA A 367 -15.28 3.00 -13.56
N ARG A 368 -15.29 3.65 -12.40
CA ARG A 368 -15.33 5.12 -12.33
C ARG A 368 -14.14 5.74 -13.06
N HIS A 369 -14.40 6.88 -13.67
CA HIS A 369 -13.38 7.72 -14.29
C HIS A 369 -12.69 8.59 -13.24
N GLY A 370 -11.69 9.36 -13.67
CA GLY A 370 -10.92 10.26 -12.81
C GLY A 370 -9.46 9.84 -12.68
N GLU A 371 -8.73 10.50 -11.79
CA GLU A 371 -7.31 10.19 -11.57
C GLU A 371 -7.13 8.81 -10.96
N VAL A 372 -6.20 8.04 -11.53
CA VAL A 372 -5.78 6.74 -11.03
C VAL A 372 -4.26 6.68 -10.92
N THR A 373 -3.77 5.92 -9.95
CA THR A 373 -2.37 5.47 -9.93
C THR A 373 -2.32 4.04 -10.46
N LEU A 374 -1.37 3.75 -11.36
CA LEU A 374 -1.14 2.42 -11.91
C LEU A 374 0.24 1.93 -11.46
N VAL A 375 0.28 0.74 -10.87
CA VAL A 375 1.46 0.20 -10.17
C VAL A 375 1.72 -1.25 -10.54
N ARG A 376 3.00 -1.63 -10.55
CA ARG A 376 3.43 -3.04 -10.60
C ARG A 376 4.71 -3.25 -9.80
N PHE A 377 4.64 -4.04 -8.73
CA PHE A 377 5.82 -4.66 -8.13
C PHE A 377 6.21 -5.88 -8.97
N ASP A 378 7.47 -5.98 -9.38
CA ASP A 378 8.00 -7.13 -10.09
C ASP A 378 9.53 -7.21 -10.01
N GLY A 379 10.16 -8.24 -10.56
CA GLY A 379 11.60 -8.34 -10.56
C GLY A 379 12.19 -9.47 -11.40
N ASP A 380 13.41 -9.23 -11.90
CA ASP A 380 14.21 -10.19 -12.65
C ASP A 380 15.54 -10.42 -11.96
N ASN A 381 16.04 -11.66 -12.00
CA ASN A 381 17.35 -12.03 -11.44
C ASN A 381 17.55 -11.61 -9.96
N GLY A 382 16.44 -11.53 -9.22
CA GLY A 382 16.41 -11.11 -7.82
C GLY A 382 16.54 -9.61 -7.57
N GLU A 383 16.48 -8.78 -8.61
CA GLU A 383 16.39 -7.33 -8.51
C GLU A 383 14.92 -6.91 -8.68
N TYR A 384 14.34 -6.32 -7.63
CA TYR A 384 12.93 -5.97 -7.59
C TYR A 384 12.73 -4.47 -7.81
N SER A 385 11.73 -4.12 -8.63
CA SER A 385 11.35 -2.75 -8.95
C SER A 385 9.85 -2.54 -8.80
N MET A 386 9.46 -1.28 -8.64
CA MET A 386 8.06 -0.87 -8.58
C MET A 386 7.78 0.13 -9.70
N LEU A 387 7.09 -0.32 -10.75
CA LEU A 387 6.57 0.56 -11.78
C LEU A 387 5.53 1.49 -11.16
N LEU A 388 5.66 2.79 -11.37
CA LEU A 388 4.84 3.82 -10.74
C LEU A 388 4.45 4.90 -11.75
N GLY A 389 3.20 5.32 -11.70
CA GLY A 389 2.78 6.57 -12.33
C GLY A 389 1.27 6.77 -12.27
N ASN A 390 0.85 7.87 -12.85
CA ASN A 390 -0.56 8.26 -12.88
C ASN A 390 -1.15 8.06 -14.28
N ALA A 391 -2.46 7.91 -14.30
CA ALA A 391 -3.27 7.96 -15.51
C ALA A 391 -4.62 8.60 -15.19
N LYS A 392 -5.38 8.92 -16.22
CA LYS A 392 -6.73 9.47 -16.09
C LYS A 392 -7.73 8.53 -16.74
N GLY A 393 -8.72 8.06 -15.99
CA GLY A 393 -9.87 7.36 -16.55
C GLY A 393 -10.66 8.28 -17.49
N VAL A 394 -10.92 7.82 -18.70
CA VAL A 394 -11.56 8.57 -19.80
C VAL A 394 -12.71 7.76 -20.43
N ASP A 395 -13.54 8.44 -21.21
CA ASP A 395 -14.55 7.78 -22.04
C ASP A 395 -13.89 6.94 -23.13
N GLY A 396 -14.54 5.83 -23.50
CA GLY A 396 -14.13 5.00 -24.61
C GLY A 396 -15.22 3.99 -25.00
N PRO A 397 -14.98 3.14 -26.01
CA PRO A 397 -15.94 2.12 -26.44
C PRO A 397 -16.35 1.17 -25.31
N LYS A 398 -17.54 0.60 -25.44
CA LYS A 398 -18.04 -0.38 -24.47
C LYS A 398 -17.15 -1.64 -24.45
N GLY A 399 -16.69 -2.01 -23.25
CA GLY A 399 -15.92 -3.22 -22.99
C GLY A 399 -16.74 -4.39 -22.45
N MET A 400 -16.07 -5.51 -22.21
CA MET A 400 -16.61 -6.72 -21.56
C MET A 400 -15.65 -7.18 -20.46
N GLY A 401 -16.18 -7.73 -19.37
CA GLY A 401 -15.43 -7.88 -18.13
C GLY A 401 -15.42 -6.57 -17.33
N THR A 402 -14.55 -6.47 -16.34
CA THR A 402 -14.34 -5.21 -15.61
C THR A 402 -13.27 -4.40 -16.33
N TYR A 403 -13.58 -3.15 -16.67
CA TYR A 403 -12.70 -2.36 -17.53
C TYR A 403 -12.73 -0.85 -17.25
N LEU A 404 -11.67 -0.16 -17.70
CA LEU A 404 -11.50 1.29 -17.68
C LEU A 404 -10.62 1.69 -18.86
N TRP A 405 -11.06 2.67 -19.65
CA TRP A 405 -10.16 3.35 -20.57
C TRP A 405 -9.38 4.39 -19.80
N VAL A 406 -8.06 4.45 -20.01
CA VAL A 406 -7.18 5.42 -19.38
C VAL A 406 -6.39 6.18 -20.41
N GLU A 407 -6.05 7.43 -20.10
CA GLU A 407 -5.07 8.25 -20.82
C GLU A 407 -3.84 8.43 -19.91
N VAL A 408 -2.66 8.14 -20.45
CA VAL A 408 -1.37 8.40 -19.78
C VAL A 408 -0.64 9.57 -20.47
N ASP A 409 0.40 10.11 -19.84
CA ASP A 409 1.18 11.22 -20.41
C ASP A 409 1.89 10.84 -21.72
N ASN A 410 2.49 9.65 -21.77
CA ASN A 410 3.18 9.14 -22.95
C ASN A 410 3.13 7.62 -23.02
N ILE A 411 2.25 7.12 -23.89
CA ILE A 411 1.99 5.68 -23.95
C ILE A 411 3.16 4.88 -24.51
N LYS A 412 3.97 5.47 -25.40
CA LYS A 412 5.15 4.80 -25.98
C LYS A 412 6.25 4.60 -24.94
N ARG A 413 6.41 5.57 -24.03
CA ARG A 413 7.36 5.47 -22.92
C ARG A 413 6.92 4.42 -21.89
N LEU A 414 5.62 4.39 -21.57
CA LEU A 414 5.06 3.36 -20.70
C LEU A 414 5.23 1.96 -21.31
N GLU A 415 4.90 1.80 -22.60
CA GLU A 415 5.06 0.54 -23.34
C GLU A 415 6.52 0.07 -23.34
N ASP A 416 7.47 0.94 -23.68
CA ASP A 416 8.89 0.60 -23.65
C ASP A 416 9.33 0.11 -22.27
N LYS A 417 8.88 0.76 -21.19
CA LYS A 417 9.16 0.30 -19.83
C LYS A 417 8.55 -1.05 -19.50
N ILE A 418 7.29 -1.29 -19.88
CA ILE A 418 6.64 -2.58 -19.60
C ILE A 418 7.33 -3.70 -20.39
N VAL A 419 7.67 -3.47 -21.66
CA VAL A 419 8.24 -4.49 -22.56
C VAL A 419 9.72 -4.76 -22.28
N CYS A 420 10.51 -3.70 -22.02
CA CYS A 420 11.95 -3.81 -21.82
C CYS A 420 12.36 -3.90 -20.34
N GLY A 421 11.42 -3.68 -19.41
CA GLY A 421 11.62 -3.81 -17.97
C GLY A 421 11.20 -5.19 -17.43
N PRO A 422 11.31 -5.40 -16.12
CA PRO A 422 10.99 -6.68 -15.48
C PRO A 422 9.48 -6.91 -15.31
N TYR A 423 8.64 -6.24 -16.10
CA TYR A 423 7.21 -6.15 -15.88
C TYR A 423 6.43 -7.06 -16.83
N ILE A 424 5.14 -7.20 -16.54
CA ILE A 424 4.22 -8.03 -17.32
C ILE A 424 2.96 -7.23 -17.68
N HIS A 425 2.05 -7.87 -18.40
CA HIS A 425 0.78 -7.27 -18.82
C HIS A 425 -0.16 -6.93 -17.65
N HIS A 426 0.02 -7.52 -16.46
CA HIS A 426 -0.76 -7.18 -15.29
C HIS A 426 -0.26 -5.92 -14.58
N CYS A 427 -1.20 -5.08 -14.14
CA CYS A 427 -0.97 -3.96 -13.24
C CYS A 427 -2.08 -3.88 -12.19
N VAL A 428 -1.87 -3.00 -11.19
CA VAL A 428 -2.90 -2.68 -10.22
C VAL A 428 -3.18 -1.18 -10.26
N GLY A 429 -4.46 -0.83 -10.34
CA GLY A 429 -4.93 0.54 -10.26
C GLY A 429 -5.62 0.87 -8.94
N ILE A 430 -5.62 2.15 -8.59
CA ILE A 430 -6.38 2.73 -7.46
C ILE A 430 -6.82 4.17 -7.80
N HIS A 431 -8.06 4.54 -7.48
CA HIS A 431 -8.61 5.90 -7.66
C HIS A 431 -8.11 6.89 -6.60
N LYS A 432 -6.80 7.01 -6.47
CA LYS A 432 -6.10 7.91 -5.55
C LYS A 432 -4.68 8.12 -6.06
N ASN A 433 -4.14 9.33 -5.92
CA ASN A 433 -2.72 9.55 -6.18
C ASN A 433 -1.90 9.02 -5.00
N VAL A 434 -1.23 7.88 -5.19
CA VAL A 434 -0.37 7.25 -4.17
C VAL A 434 1.10 7.17 -4.60
N VAL A 435 1.46 7.78 -5.74
CA VAL A 435 2.83 7.76 -6.29
C VAL A 435 3.86 8.29 -5.28
N PRO A 436 3.67 9.47 -4.63
CA PRO A 436 4.68 9.99 -3.71
C PRO A 436 4.90 9.08 -2.49
N VAL A 437 3.83 8.49 -1.96
CA VAL A 437 3.88 7.58 -0.81
C VAL A 437 4.63 6.30 -1.17
N LEU A 438 4.32 5.67 -2.32
CA LEU A 438 5.00 4.44 -2.74
C LEU A 438 6.46 4.68 -3.13
N TYR A 439 6.73 5.80 -3.82
CA TYR A 439 8.10 6.23 -4.13
C TYR A 439 8.93 6.38 -2.86
N GLU A 440 8.39 7.06 -1.84
CA GLU A 440 9.06 7.23 -0.56
C GLU A 440 9.15 5.92 0.24
N ALA A 441 8.17 5.03 0.13
CA ALA A 441 8.18 3.72 0.81
C ALA A 441 9.25 2.77 0.27
N CYS A 442 9.59 2.86 -1.02
CA CYS A 442 10.57 2.00 -1.69
C CYS A 442 11.92 1.93 -0.96
N LYS A 443 12.38 3.04 -0.34
CA LYS A 443 13.64 3.05 0.44
C LYS A 443 13.62 2.15 1.69
N TYR A 444 12.44 1.90 2.25
CA TYR A 444 12.27 1.13 3.48
C TYR A 444 12.04 -0.36 3.22
N ILE A 445 11.59 -0.70 2.01
CA ILE A 445 11.29 -2.08 1.59
C ILE A 445 12.34 -2.65 0.64
N ASN A 446 13.38 -1.88 0.32
CA ASN A 446 14.49 -2.26 -0.56
C ASN A 446 14.03 -2.67 -1.97
N VAL A 447 13.19 -1.83 -2.57
CA VAL A 447 12.67 -1.97 -3.93
C VAL A 447 13.03 -0.72 -4.71
N LYS A 448 13.43 -0.86 -5.98
CA LYS A 448 13.75 0.31 -6.82
C LYS A 448 12.46 0.96 -7.34
N PRO A 449 12.19 2.25 -7.08
CA PRO A 449 11.08 2.93 -7.75
C PRO A 449 11.43 3.12 -9.23
N ASP A 450 10.46 2.86 -10.11
CA ASP A 450 10.59 3.09 -11.54
C ASP A 450 9.38 3.88 -12.07
N LEU A 451 9.56 5.20 -12.20
CA LEU A 451 8.52 6.08 -12.70
C LEU A 451 8.43 5.94 -14.23
N TYR A 452 7.24 5.71 -14.76
CA TYR A 452 7.06 5.66 -16.21
C TYR A 452 6.97 7.03 -16.88
N ASP A 453 6.84 8.09 -16.10
CA ASP A 453 6.92 9.49 -16.54
C ASP A 453 8.12 10.21 -15.88
N PRO A 454 8.65 11.31 -16.46
CA PRO A 454 9.85 11.97 -15.99
C PRO A 454 9.50 12.98 -14.88
N ILE A 455 8.71 12.52 -13.91
CA ILE A 455 8.10 13.31 -12.84
C ILE A 455 8.85 13.16 -11.50
N GLU A 456 10.04 12.54 -11.51
CA GLU A 456 10.75 12.22 -10.28
C GLU A 456 11.06 13.46 -9.43
N GLU A 457 11.44 14.57 -10.06
CA GLU A 457 11.67 15.82 -9.33
C GLU A 457 10.38 16.47 -8.83
N ASP A 458 9.25 16.32 -9.53
CA ASP A 458 7.94 16.79 -9.05
C ASP A 458 7.50 16.00 -7.82
N VAL A 459 7.70 14.67 -7.84
CA VAL A 459 7.44 13.79 -6.69
C VAL A 459 8.33 14.18 -5.50
N LYS A 460 9.63 14.41 -5.74
CA LYS A 460 10.53 14.86 -4.67
C LYS A 460 10.17 16.26 -4.18
N ALA A 461 9.79 17.18 -5.06
CA ALA A 461 9.36 18.53 -4.69
C ALA A 461 8.11 18.49 -3.80
N TYR A 462 7.12 17.64 -4.14
CA TYR A 462 5.95 17.39 -3.32
C TYR A 462 6.32 16.87 -1.92
N LEU A 463 7.21 15.87 -1.84
CA LEU A 463 7.68 15.32 -0.56
C LEU A 463 8.49 16.36 0.25
N ARG A 464 9.22 17.25 -0.42
CA ARG A 464 9.92 18.40 0.19
C ARG A 464 8.97 19.55 0.58
N GLY A 465 7.77 19.61 0.01
CA GLY A 465 6.79 20.66 0.23
C GLY A 465 7.04 21.98 -0.46
N GLU A 466 7.59 21.91 -1.67
CA GLU A 466 7.80 23.05 -2.57
C GLU A 466 6.52 23.52 -3.27
#